data_AF-A0A5C7M4Y9-F1
#
_entry.id   AF-A0A5C7M4Y9-F1
#
_cell.length_a   1.000
_cell.length_b   1.000
_cell.length_c   1.000
_cell.angle_alpha   90.00
_cell.angle_beta   90.00
_cell.angle_gamma   90.00
#
_symmetry.space_group_name_H-M   'P 1'
#
loop_
_entity.id
_entity.type
_entity.pdbx_description
1 polymer ?
#
loop_
_entity_poly.entity_id
_entity_poly.type
_entity_poly.pdbx_seq_one_letter_code
_entity_poly.pdbx_strand_id
1 'polypeptide(L)'
;MASVWVSLGDTRADRKLAGNMSMEGAQQALSIIGLQFIGAVPKRTVKHISPLEIHGYEAGKVIAHFYVEPLSPPSKPSGGDMYRNNTAKGA
;
A
#
# COMPACT_ATOMS: atom_id res chain seq x y z
N MET A 1 -0.33 11.10 0.64
CA MET A 1 0.87 10.25 0.47
C MET A 1 0.40 8.81 0.29
N ALA A 2 1.19 7.94 -0.33
CA ALA A 2 0.82 6.55 -0.60
C ALA A 2 2.03 5.61 -0.53
N SER A 3 1.76 4.32 -0.39
CA SER A 3 2.75 3.24 -0.42
C SER A 3 2.34 2.20 -1.46
N VAL A 4 3.33 1.54 -2.06
CA VAL A 4 3.12 0.40 -2.96
C VAL A 4 3.48 -0.87 -2.20
N TRP A 5 2.59 -1.85 -2.25
CA TRP A 5 2.71 -3.13 -1.57
C TRP A 5 2.60 -4.28 -2.57
N VAL A 6 3.15 -5.44 -2.19
CA VAL A 6 2.95 -6.70 -2.89
C VAL A 6 2.55 -7.82 -1.93
N SER A 7 1.55 -8.59 -2.32
CA SER A 7 1.17 -9.86 -1.71
C SER A 7 1.53 -10.99 -2.67
N LEU A 8 2.37 -11.92 -2.24
CA LEU A 8 2.74 -13.08 -3.05
C LEU A 8 1.85 -14.26 -2.67
N GLY A 9 1.24 -14.93 -3.66
CA GLY A 9 0.07 -15.81 -3.47
C GLY A 9 0.17 -16.81 -2.31
N ASP A 10 1.33 -17.44 -2.10
CA ASP A 10 1.51 -18.47 -1.06
C ASP A 10 1.92 -17.91 0.31
N THR A 11 2.45 -16.69 0.36
CA THR A 11 2.86 -16.02 1.59
C THR A 11 1.94 -14.83 1.79
N ARG A 12 0.92 -14.96 2.63
CA ARG A 12 -0.01 -13.87 3.01
C ARG A 12 0.66 -12.68 3.74
N ALA A 13 1.97 -12.51 3.61
CA ALA A 13 2.73 -11.43 4.20
C ALA A 13 2.95 -10.34 3.14
N ASP A 14 2.20 -9.25 3.27
CA ASP A 14 2.36 -8.09 2.41
C ASP A 14 3.73 -7.45 2.62
N ARG A 15 4.42 -7.15 1.52
CA ARG A 15 5.74 -6.52 1.53
C ARG A 15 5.65 -5.13 0.94
N LYS A 16 6.15 -4.14 1.67
CA LYS A 16 6.24 -2.76 1.20
C LYS A 16 7.37 -2.65 0.18
N LEU A 17 7.05 -2.15 -1.01
CA LEU A 17 8.01 -1.96 -2.09
C LEU A 17 8.48 -0.50 -2.17
N ALA A 18 7.56 0.43 -1.92
CA ALA A 18 7.83 1.87 -1.90
C ALA A 18 6.86 2.57 -0.94
N GLY A 19 7.22 3.74 -0.43
CA GLY A 19 6.41 4.46 0.56
C GLY A 19 6.66 5.95 0.56
N ASN A 20 5.76 6.69 1.21
CA ASN A 20 5.83 8.14 1.35
C ASN A 20 5.93 8.84 -0.02
N MET A 21 5.13 8.38 -0.99
CA MET A 21 5.10 8.95 -2.34
C MET A 21 3.81 9.77 -2.56
N SER A 22 3.79 10.59 -3.61
CA SER A 22 2.52 11.12 -4.14
C SER A 22 1.66 9.97 -4.67
N MET A 23 0.35 10.18 -4.80
CA MET A 23 -0.54 9.15 -5.36
C MET A 23 -0.17 8.81 -6.80
N GLU A 24 0.07 9.83 -7.62
CA GLU A 24 0.55 9.67 -9.00
C GLU A 24 1.88 8.91 -9.06
N GLY A 25 2.83 9.25 -8.18
CA GLY A 25 4.11 8.55 -8.07
C GLY A 25 3.96 7.09 -7.64
N ALA A 26 3.01 6.80 -6.75
CA ALA A 26 2.71 5.42 -6.33
C ALA A 26 2.07 4.60 -7.46
N GLN A 27 1.17 5.19 -8.27
CA GLN A 27 0.58 4.54 -9.44
C GLN A 27 1.61 4.25 -10.54
N GLN A 28 2.53 5.20 -10.77
CA GLN A 28 3.63 5.02 -11.71
C GLN A 28 4.60 3.93 -11.22
N ALA A 29 4.97 3.96 -9.93
CA ALA A 29 5.81 2.93 -9.32
C ALA A 29 5.15 1.54 -9.37
N LEU A 30 3.84 1.45 -9.11
CA LEU A 30 3.08 0.21 -9.23
C LEU A 30 3.23 -0.41 -10.62
N SER A 31 3.04 0.40 -11.66
CA SER A 31 3.12 -0.04 -13.07
C SER A 31 4.53 -0.53 -13.44
N ILE A 32 5.56 0.22 -13.05
CA ILE A 32 6.97 -0.15 -13.32
C ILE A 32 7.34 -1.44 -12.59
N ILE A 33 7.00 -1.56 -11.31
CA ILE A 33 7.37 -2.72 -10.49
C ILE A 33 6.64 -3.98 -10.98
N GLY A 34 5.35 -3.88 -11.30
CA GLY A 34 4.60 -5.01 -11.87
C GLY A 34 5.25 -5.55 -13.15
N LEU A 35 5.64 -4.66 -14.08
CA LEU A 35 6.30 -5.03 -15.33
C LEU A 35 7.70 -5.63 -15.11
N GLN A 36 8.52 -5.04 -14.23
CA GLN A 36 9.88 -5.54 -13.98
C GLN A 36 9.89 -6.86 -13.21
N PHE A 37 8.99 -7.05 -12.26
CA PHE A 37 9.00 -8.21 -11.37
C PHE A 37 8.33 -9.43 -11.99
N ILE A 38 7.21 -9.22 -12.68
CA ILE A 38 6.42 -10.30 -13.29
C ILE A 38 6.69 -10.36 -14.80
N GLY A 39 6.62 -9.23 -15.50
CA GLY A 39 6.74 -9.17 -16.96
C GLY A 39 8.14 -9.56 -17.50
N ALA A 40 9.19 -9.45 -16.69
CA ALA A 40 10.54 -9.85 -17.08
C ALA A 40 10.76 -11.38 -17.10
N VAL A 41 9.82 -12.17 -16.56
CA VAL A 41 9.94 -13.62 -16.48
C VAL A 41 9.10 -14.28 -17.58
N PRO A 42 9.69 -15.18 -18.41
CA PRO A 42 8.95 -15.88 -19.44
C PRO A 42 7.72 -16.63 -18.88
N LYS A 43 6.62 -16.62 -19.62
CA LYS A 43 5.33 -17.27 -19.27
C LYS A 43 4.54 -16.60 -18.13
N ARG A 44 5.01 -15.47 -17.61
CA ARG A 44 4.24 -14.64 -16.69
C ARG A 44 3.57 -13.48 -17.43
N THR A 45 2.44 -13.03 -16.92
CA THR A 45 1.72 -11.89 -17.48
C THR A 45 1.27 -10.94 -16.38
N VAL A 46 1.22 -9.66 -16.73
CA VAL A 46 0.76 -8.58 -15.85
C VAL A 46 -0.59 -8.11 -16.36
N LYS A 47 -1.56 -7.94 -15.48
CA LYS A 47 -2.84 -7.31 -15.80
C LYS A 47 -3.13 -6.19 -14.82
N HIS A 48 -3.49 -5.03 -15.37
CA HIS A 48 -4.01 -3.93 -14.58
C HIS A 48 -5.48 -4.20 -14.27
N ILE A 49 -5.83 -4.18 -12.99
CA ILE A 49 -7.21 -4.34 -12.51
C ILE A 49 -7.82 -2.96 -12.29
N SER A 50 -7.02 -2.03 -11.74
CA SER A 50 -7.38 -0.63 -11.57
C SER A 50 -6.11 0.23 -11.60
N PRO A 51 -6.22 1.58 -11.57
CA PRO A 51 -5.06 2.44 -11.39
C PRO A 51 -4.28 2.18 -10.08
N LEU A 52 -4.89 1.50 -9.10
CA LEU A 52 -4.31 1.23 -7.78
C LEU A 52 -3.95 -0.25 -7.59
N GLU A 53 -4.18 -1.11 -8.59
CA GLU A 53 -4.05 -2.56 -8.44
C GLU A 53 -3.62 -3.27 -9.73
N ILE A 54 -2.62 -4.13 -9.60
CA ILE A 54 -2.07 -4.95 -10.67
C ILE A 54 -1.92 -6.39 -10.20
N HIS A 55 -2.32 -7.35 -11.03
CA HIS A 55 -2.12 -8.78 -10.77
C HIS A 55 -1.06 -9.37 -11.69
N GLY A 56 -0.18 -10.17 -11.11
CA GLY A 56 0.75 -11.04 -11.81
C GLY A 56 0.19 -12.45 -11.93
N TYR A 57 0.22 -13.02 -13.14
CA TYR A 57 -0.27 -14.36 -13.43
C TYR A 57 0.83 -15.26 -13.97
N GLU A 58 0.76 -16.54 -13.62
CA GLU A 58 1.55 -17.62 -14.22
C GLU A 58 0.62 -18.83 -14.44
N ALA A 59 0.62 -19.39 -15.65
CA ALA A 59 -0.27 -20.49 -16.02
C ALA A 59 -1.76 -20.27 -15.67
N GLY A 60 -2.24 -19.02 -15.77
CA GLY A 60 -3.63 -18.65 -15.48
C GLY A 60 -3.97 -18.46 -13.99
N LYS A 61 -3.01 -18.68 -13.08
CA LYS A 61 -3.19 -18.44 -11.64
C LYS A 61 -2.55 -17.13 -11.22
N VAL A 62 -3.14 -16.44 -10.26
CA VAL A 62 -2.52 -15.24 -9.67
C VAL A 62 -1.39 -15.67 -8.75
N ILE A 63 -0.20 -15.10 -8.96
CA ILE A 63 1.00 -15.36 -8.16
C ILE A 63 1.44 -14.13 -7.35
N ALA A 64 0.98 -12.94 -7.73
CA ALA A 64 1.30 -11.70 -7.06
C ALA A 64 0.15 -10.68 -7.21
N HIS A 65 -0.19 -10.00 -6.12
CA HIS A 65 -1.06 -8.84 -6.09
C HIS A 65 -0.21 -7.62 -5.72
N PHE A 66 -0.14 -6.63 -6.59
CA PHE A 66 0.48 -5.35 -6.29
C PHE A 66 -0.62 -4.32 -6.09
N TYR A 67 -0.54 -3.53 -5.03
CA TYR A 67 -1.56 -2.53 -4.74
C TYR A 67 -0.96 -1.26 -4.15
N VAL A 68 -1.66 -0.16 -4.35
CA VAL A 68 -1.36 1.14 -3.74
C VAL A 68 -2.24 1.33 -2.53
N GLU A 69 -1.61 1.54 -1.38
CA GLU A 69 -2.27 1.93 -0.15
C GLU A 69 -2.10 3.44 0.06
N PRO A 70 -3.19 4.23 0.04
CA PRO A 70 -3.14 5.62 0.46
C PRO A 70 -2.77 5.67 1.94
N LEU A 71 -1.72 6.42 2.29
CA LEU A 71 -1.48 6.77 3.68
C LEU A 71 -2.61 7.71 4.09
N SER A 72 -3.46 7.26 5.02
CA SER A 72 -4.30 8.19 5.77
C SER A 72 -3.39 9.27 6.35
N PRO A 73 -3.73 10.57 6.25
CA PRO A 73 -3.00 11.56 7.02
C PRO A 73 -2.97 11.09 8.49
N PRO A 74 -1.88 11.32 9.25
CA PRO A 74 -1.92 11.06 10.66
C PRO A 74 -3.18 11.72 11.18
N SER A 75 -4.07 10.93 11.79
CA SER A 75 -5.23 11.45 12.50
C SER A 75 -4.70 12.64 13.27
N LYS A 76 -5.22 13.85 13.03
CA LYS A 76 -4.91 15.00 13.88
C LYS A 76 -4.93 14.48 15.32
N PRO A 77 -3.98 14.84 16.20
CA PRO A 77 -4.18 14.54 17.61
C PRO A 77 -5.60 15.01 17.91
N SER A 78 -6.45 14.09 18.37
CA SER A 78 -7.80 14.44 18.78
C SER A 78 -7.61 15.58 19.76
N GLY A 79 -7.98 16.80 19.36
CA GLY A 79 -7.90 18.01 20.17
C GLY A 79 -8.94 17.96 21.29
N GLY A 80 -8.92 16.86 22.04
CA GLY A 80 -9.98 16.37 22.92
C GLY A 80 -9.47 15.44 24.01
N ASP A 81 -8.16 15.32 24.21
CA ASP A 81 -7.55 14.67 25.39
C ASP A 81 -6.64 15.65 26.20
N MET A 82 -6.97 16.94 26.20
CA MET A 82 -6.49 17.87 27.26
C MET A 82 -7.45 17.90 28.47
N TYR A 83 -8.31 16.89 28.62
CA TYR A 83 -9.21 16.86 29.76
C TYR A 83 -8.46 16.48 31.05
N ARG A 84 -8.65 17.36 32.04
CA ARG A 84 -8.90 16.97 33.43
C ARG A 84 -7.76 16.24 34.13
N ASN A 85 -6.86 17.00 34.75
CA ASN A 85 -6.62 16.84 36.18
C ASN A 85 -5.71 17.97 36.69
N ASN A 86 -6.32 18.97 37.32
CA ASN A 86 -5.83 19.49 38.59
C ASN A 86 -7.02 20.06 39.37
N THR A 87 -7.72 19.12 40.02
CA THR A 87 -8.06 19.19 41.44
C THR A 87 -8.38 20.58 42.00
N ALA A 88 -9.67 20.82 42.18
CA ALA A 88 -10.17 21.71 43.21
C ALA A 88 -9.55 21.32 44.58
N LYS A 89 -8.76 22.22 45.19
CA LYS A 89 -8.51 22.24 46.63
C LYS A 89 -8.18 23.68 47.04
N GLY A 90 -9.08 24.30 47.80
CA GLY A 90 -8.96 25.66 48.30
C GLY A 90 -10.31 26.20 48.77
N ALA A 91 -10.92 25.47 49.70
CA ALA A 91 -11.91 26.01 50.63
C ALA A 91 -11.18 26.29 51.96
#